data_AF-A0A5N9AEP1-F1
#
_entry.id   AF-A0A5N9AEP1-F1
#
_cell.length_a   1.000
_cell.length_b   1.000
_cell.length_c   1.000
_cell.angle_alpha   90.00
_cell.angle_beta   90.00
_cell.angle_gamma   90.00
#
_symmetry.space_group_name_H-M   'P 1'
#
loop_
_entity.id
_entity.type
_entity.pdbx_description
1 polymer ?
#
loop_
_entity_poly.entity_id
_entity_poly.type
_entity_poly.pdbx_seq_one_letter_code
_entity_poly.pdbx_strand_id
1 'polypeptide(L)'
;MGPEECKCPQAGYCEYFKQEMTYDPPNWQWCQNASQQERARYKVDCDKKHKRREEEKRKFLAGEYITNAQLIRDCKNLLLPQVANLDIKGIVGIPRSGMLPASMISIWLNLPLYFLDPQNNLLPMSAASKFGGVRMLKHRSSLGRLLVVDDTVYSGTAMKNFKKKLLEDAYFCSVYCRPASKFKPDFYGRELNPPHLLEWNLFNCTYIQSALLDFDGILCPNVPFDILDDEDKHRDWLANVTPFYHRIPRVPCKGIVTARFERYRSITEEWLHKHGIQYGSLTMLPDEMEEQRLKDHVEVSSSYKAKHFIESDANFFIESEVAEAVRIRKKSGKFVICPEEKDG
;
A
#
# COMPACT_ATOMS: atom_id res chain seq x y z
N MET A 1 26.31 -27.76 -7.58
CA MET A 1 26.20 -27.85 -9.06
C MET A 1 27.03 -26.71 -9.65
N GLY A 2 27.82 -26.97 -10.69
CA GLY A 2 28.75 -25.99 -11.28
C GLY A 2 28.30 -25.57 -12.69
N PRO A 3 28.92 -24.54 -13.30
CA PRO A 3 28.57 -24.07 -14.64
C PRO A 3 28.88 -25.07 -15.76
N GLU A 4 29.75 -26.05 -15.49
CA GLU A 4 30.30 -26.97 -16.50
C GLU A 4 29.28 -27.94 -17.07
N GLU A 5 28.34 -28.45 -16.26
CA GLU A 5 27.32 -29.39 -16.73
C GLU A 5 26.03 -29.29 -15.89
N CYS A 6 24.89 -29.33 -16.58
CA CYS A 6 23.59 -29.42 -15.92
C CYS A 6 23.44 -30.81 -15.29
N LYS A 7 23.06 -30.85 -14.01
CA LYS A 7 22.79 -32.11 -13.29
C LYS A 7 21.31 -32.31 -12.95
N CYS A 8 20.42 -31.50 -13.52
CA CYS A 8 18.99 -31.61 -13.28
C CYS A 8 18.42 -32.75 -14.14
N PRO A 9 17.87 -33.83 -13.55
CA PRO A 9 17.32 -34.95 -14.32
C PRO A 9 15.93 -34.63 -14.90
N GLN A 10 15.20 -33.69 -14.31
CA GLN A 10 13.84 -33.29 -14.68
C GLN A 10 13.54 -31.86 -14.19
N ALA A 11 12.34 -31.36 -14.50
CA ALA A 11 11.84 -30.09 -13.97
C ALA A 11 11.84 -30.07 -12.43
N GLY A 12 12.11 -28.90 -11.86
CA GLY A 12 12.14 -28.72 -10.40
C GLY A 12 13.08 -27.61 -9.95
N TYR A 13 13.32 -27.54 -8.64
CA TYR A 13 14.20 -26.53 -8.07
C TYR A 13 15.68 -26.81 -8.40
N CYS A 14 16.35 -25.83 -9.00
CA CYS A 14 17.77 -25.92 -9.31
C CYS A 14 18.60 -25.20 -8.24
N GLU A 15 19.41 -25.96 -7.48
CA GLU A 15 20.30 -25.41 -6.45
C GLU A 15 21.34 -24.42 -6.99
N TYR A 16 21.79 -24.58 -8.23
CA TYR A 16 22.75 -23.66 -8.83
C TYR A 16 22.15 -22.28 -9.10
N PHE A 17 20.96 -22.24 -9.73
CA PHE A 17 20.26 -21.00 -10.04
C PHE A 17 19.37 -20.48 -8.91
N LYS A 18 19.15 -21.29 -7.87
CA LYS A 18 18.28 -21.02 -6.71
C LYS A 18 16.85 -20.62 -7.12
N GLN A 19 16.28 -21.34 -8.07
CA GLN A 19 14.89 -21.14 -8.50
C GLN A 19 14.34 -22.39 -9.17
N GLU A 20 13.02 -22.46 -9.30
CA GLU A 20 12.36 -23.50 -10.09
C GLU A 20 12.64 -23.32 -11.59
N MET A 21 12.99 -24.43 -12.22
CA MET A 21 13.19 -24.54 -13.67
C MET A 21 11.91 -25.13 -14.26
N THR A 22 10.99 -24.25 -14.68
CA THR A 22 9.63 -24.58 -15.17
C THR A 22 9.65 -25.08 -16.63
N TYR A 23 8.52 -25.06 -17.35
CA TYR A 23 8.45 -25.50 -18.75
C TYR A 23 8.93 -24.45 -19.77
N ASP A 24 8.89 -23.16 -19.44
CA ASP A 24 9.30 -22.10 -20.35
C ASP A 24 10.81 -21.82 -20.24
N PRO A 25 11.56 -21.73 -21.36
CA PRO A 25 12.97 -21.36 -21.32
C PRO A 25 13.18 -19.97 -20.68
N PRO A 26 14.20 -19.78 -19.81
CA PRO A 26 15.24 -20.76 -19.47
C PRO A 26 14.75 -21.80 -18.45
N ASN A 27 14.68 -23.07 -18.90
CA ASN A 27 14.17 -24.22 -18.18
C ASN A 27 15.26 -25.30 -18.00
N TRP A 28 14.92 -26.45 -17.42
CA TRP A 28 15.87 -27.53 -17.18
C TRP A 28 16.43 -28.13 -18.48
N GLN A 29 15.61 -28.25 -19.54
CA GLN A 29 16.02 -28.73 -20.86
C GLN A 29 16.98 -27.75 -21.57
N TRP A 30 16.69 -26.46 -21.48
CA TRP A 30 17.60 -25.40 -21.92
C TRP A 30 18.92 -25.52 -21.17
N CYS A 31 18.89 -25.69 -19.85
CA CYS A 31 20.11 -25.81 -19.05
C CYS A 31 20.97 -27.01 -19.46
N GLN A 32 20.36 -28.15 -19.78
CA GLN A 32 21.06 -29.34 -20.29
C GLN A 32 21.80 -29.04 -21.61
N ASN A 33 21.15 -28.32 -22.52
CA ASN A 33 21.70 -28.02 -23.84
C ASN A 33 22.55 -26.74 -23.90
N ALA A 34 22.45 -25.87 -22.89
CA ALA A 34 23.18 -24.61 -22.83
C ALA A 34 24.68 -24.83 -22.64
N SER A 35 25.49 -24.01 -23.29
CA SER A 35 26.93 -23.96 -23.07
C SER A 35 27.27 -23.49 -21.65
N GLN A 36 28.49 -23.79 -21.19
CA GLN A 36 29.00 -23.30 -19.92
C GLN A 36 28.89 -21.77 -19.78
N GLN A 37 29.13 -21.04 -20.88
CA GLN A 37 29.05 -19.57 -20.89
C GLN A 37 27.60 -19.07 -20.74
N GLU A 38 26.63 -19.71 -21.39
CA GLU A 38 25.21 -19.37 -21.27
C GLU A 38 24.68 -19.63 -19.86
N ARG A 39 25.05 -20.77 -19.25
CA ARG A 39 24.71 -21.05 -17.85
C ARG A 39 25.34 -20.05 -16.90
N ALA A 40 26.60 -19.67 -17.12
CA ALA A 40 27.27 -18.67 -16.29
C ALA A 40 26.63 -17.28 -16.41
N ARG A 41 26.24 -16.84 -17.61
CA ARG A 41 25.50 -15.59 -17.82
C ARG A 41 24.15 -15.62 -17.13
N TYR A 42 23.37 -16.68 -17.33
CA TYR A 42 22.07 -16.84 -16.69
C TYR A 42 22.19 -16.86 -15.16
N LYS A 43 23.24 -17.49 -14.63
CA LYS A 43 23.54 -17.48 -13.19
C LYS A 43 23.73 -16.05 -12.67
N VAL A 44 24.49 -15.21 -13.37
CA VAL A 44 24.68 -13.80 -13.00
C VAL A 44 23.34 -13.05 -12.97
N ASP A 45 22.47 -13.27 -13.94
CA ASP A 45 21.16 -12.63 -13.99
C ASP A 45 20.22 -13.13 -12.87
N CYS A 46 20.26 -14.43 -12.57
CA CYS A 46 19.57 -15.02 -11.43
C CYS A 46 20.06 -14.40 -10.12
N ASP A 47 21.37 -14.30 -9.91
CA ASP A 47 21.94 -13.73 -8.69
C ASP A 47 21.61 -12.25 -8.53
N LYS A 48 21.63 -11.47 -9.62
CA LYS A 48 21.15 -10.07 -9.61
C LYS A 48 19.67 -9.98 -9.26
N LYS A 49 18.83 -10.84 -9.84
CA LYS A 49 17.38 -10.91 -9.55
C LYS A 49 17.14 -11.28 -8.09
N HIS A 50 17.85 -12.28 -7.55
CA HIS A 50 17.75 -12.72 -6.16
C HIS A 50 18.23 -11.64 -5.19
N LYS A 51 19.38 -11.03 -5.45
CA LYS A 51 19.88 -9.89 -4.65
C LYS A 51 18.89 -8.73 -4.63
N ARG A 52 18.32 -8.38 -5.79
CA ARG A 52 17.27 -7.35 -5.87
C ARG A 52 16.05 -7.72 -5.03
N ARG A 53 15.58 -8.97 -5.12
CA ARG A 53 14.46 -9.48 -4.31
C ARG A 53 14.76 -9.47 -2.81
N GLU A 54 15.98 -9.85 -2.40
CA GLU A 54 16.39 -9.78 -0.99
C GLU A 54 16.45 -8.34 -0.48
N GLU A 55 16.99 -7.42 -1.28
CA GLU A 55 16.99 -5.99 -0.96
C GLU A 55 15.58 -5.41 -0.87
N GLU A 56 14.69 -5.80 -1.80
CA GLU A 56 13.27 -5.46 -1.76
C GLU A 56 12.61 -6.01 -0.49
N LYS A 57 12.82 -7.30 -0.18
CA LYS A 57 12.28 -7.94 1.03
C LYS A 57 12.75 -7.24 2.30
N ARG A 58 14.04 -6.90 2.42
CA ARG A 58 14.57 -6.13 3.56
C ARG A 58 13.94 -4.74 3.65
N LYS A 59 13.75 -4.06 2.53
CA LYS A 59 13.08 -2.75 2.47
C LYS A 59 11.62 -2.84 2.89
N PHE A 60 10.90 -3.89 2.48
CA PHE A 60 9.51 -4.12 2.90
C PHE A 60 9.40 -4.43 4.39
N LEU A 61 10.30 -5.26 4.94
CA LEU A 61 10.34 -5.54 6.37
C LEU A 61 10.70 -4.30 7.21
N ALA A 62 11.51 -3.40 6.67
CA ALA A 62 11.80 -2.09 7.25
C ALA A 62 10.78 -1.01 6.81
N GLY A 63 9.76 -1.38 6.03
CA GLY A 63 8.74 -0.48 5.54
C GLY A 63 7.87 -0.01 6.68
N GLU A 64 7.46 1.26 6.62
CA GLU A 64 6.54 1.83 7.59
C GLU A 64 5.14 1.90 6.97
N TYR A 65 4.13 1.52 7.76
CA TYR A 65 2.75 1.84 7.43
C TYR A 65 2.38 3.18 8.07
N ILE A 66 2.04 4.17 7.24
CA ILE A 66 1.75 5.53 7.70
C ILE A 66 0.25 5.72 7.76
N THR A 67 -0.24 5.97 8.97
CA THR A 67 -1.63 6.31 9.22
C THR A 67 -1.93 7.77 8.91
N ASN A 68 -3.20 8.09 8.71
CA ASN A 68 -3.69 9.47 8.62
C ASN A 68 -3.36 10.24 9.89
N ALA A 69 -3.45 9.60 11.07
CA ALA A 69 -3.08 10.22 12.33
C ALA A 69 -1.58 10.56 12.39
N GLN A 70 -0.70 9.66 11.93
CA GLN A 70 0.72 9.94 11.82
C GLN A 70 1.01 11.06 10.81
N LEU A 71 0.35 11.09 9.65
CA LEU A 71 0.46 12.19 8.67
C LEU A 71 0.12 13.54 9.32
N ILE A 72 -0.96 13.61 10.09
CA ILE A 72 -1.37 14.83 10.81
C ILE A 72 -0.29 15.24 11.82
N ARG A 73 0.22 14.29 12.62
CA ARG A 73 1.28 14.55 13.61
C ARG A 73 2.57 15.04 12.94
N ASP A 74 3.02 14.37 11.89
CA ASP A 74 4.24 14.73 11.15
C ASP A 74 4.09 16.09 10.46
N CYS A 75 2.91 16.37 9.88
CA CYS A 75 2.62 17.67 9.31
C CYS A 75 2.70 18.78 10.35
N LYS A 76 2.13 18.57 11.54
CA LYS A 76 2.11 19.56 12.63
C LYS A 76 3.46 19.75 13.30
N ASN A 77 4.16 18.65 13.58
CA ASN A 77 5.34 18.67 14.46
C ASN A 77 6.65 18.78 13.69
N LEU A 78 6.68 18.34 12.42
CA LEU A 78 7.92 18.28 11.63
C LEU A 78 7.90 19.28 10.48
N LEU A 79 6.81 19.35 9.71
CA LEU A 79 6.75 20.23 8.54
C LEU A 79 6.37 21.67 8.90
N LEU A 80 5.29 21.87 9.66
CA LEU A 80 4.79 23.21 9.99
C LEU A 80 5.85 24.13 10.62
N PRO A 81 6.69 23.70 11.58
CA PRO A 81 7.70 24.57 12.19
C PRO A 81 8.75 25.09 11.19
N GLN A 82 9.01 24.34 10.11
CA GLN A 82 9.97 24.75 9.07
C GLN A 82 9.42 25.87 8.18
N VAL A 83 8.08 25.91 8.00
CA VAL A 83 7.43 26.84 7.07
C VAL A 83 6.72 28.01 7.76
N ALA A 84 6.43 27.90 9.07
CA ALA A 84 5.60 28.86 9.79
C ALA A 84 6.16 30.30 9.85
N ASN A 85 7.49 30.46 9.75
CA ASN A 85 8.15 31.77 9.80
C ASN A 85 8.48 32.34 8.41
N LEU A 86 8.07 31.66 7.33
CA LEU A 86 8.28 32.14 5.97
C LEU A 86 7.26 33.23 5.61
N ASP A 87 7.64 34.11 4.68
CA ASP A 87 6.73 35.08 4.08
C ASP A 87 5.83 34.40 3.04
N ILE A 88 4.72 33.81 3.52
CA ILE A 88 3.78 33.01 2.71
C ILE A 88 2.46 33.77 2.57
N LYS A 89 2.02 33.95 1.32
CA LYS A 89 0.73 34.60 1.00
C LYS A 89 -0.44 33.62 0.85
N GLY A 90 -0.17 32.34 0.67
CA GLY A 90 -1.19 31.35 0.41
C GLY A 90 -0.66 29.94 0.31
N ILE A 91 -1.55 28.97 0.53
CA ILE A 91 -1.25 27.54 0.44
C ILE A 91 -1.87 26.97 -0.82
N VAL A 92 -1.16 26.10 -1.53
CA VAL A 92 -1.67 25.36 -2.69
C VAL A 92 -1.41 23.88 -2.45
N GLY A 93 -2.47 23.07 -2.39
CA GLY A 93 -2.30 21.61 -2.33
C GLY A 93 -2.12 21.01 -3.72
N ILE A 94 -1.24 20.03 -3.87
CA ILE A 94 -1.19 19.19 -5.07
C ILE A 94 -2.29 18.12 -4.96
N PRO A 95 -3.31 18.12 -5.84
CA PRO A 95 -4.37 17.12 -5.77
C PRO A 95 -3.86 15.71 -6.14
N ARG A 96 -4.30 14.64 -5.48
CA ARG A 96 -5.34 14.59 -4.43
C ARG A 96 -4.77 14.57 -3.02
N SER A 97 -3.76 13.74 -2.75
CA SER A 97 -3.29 13.46 -1.39
C SER A 97 -2.67 14.68 -0.69
N GLY A 98 -1.95 15.53 -1.45
CA GLY A 98 -1.39 16.78 -0.95
C GLY A 98 -2.41 17.80 -0.44
N MET A 99 -3.69 17.66 -0.79
CA MET A 99 -4.75 18.55 -0.31
C MET A 99 -4.97 18.44 1.21
N LEU A 100 -4.79 17.26 1.80
CA LEU A 100 -4.97 17.06 3.23
C LEU A 100 -3.93 17.85 4.04
N PRO A 101 -2.60 17.68 3.85
CA PRO A 101 -1.61 18.51 4.55
C PRO A 101 -1.70 19.99 4.18
N ALA A 102 -2.03 20.34 2.92
CA ALA A 102 -2.25 21.73 2.52
C ALA A 102 -3.37 22.40 3.33
N SER A 103 -4.51 21.71 3.49
CA SER A 103 -5.66 22.22 4.25
C SER A 103 -5.31 22.41 5.72
N MET A 104 -4.59 21.47 6.33
CA MET A 104 -4.14 21.59 7.72
C MET A 104 -3.22 22.80 7.94
N ILE A 105 -2.21 22.96 7.07
CA ILE A 105 -1.28 24.10 7.15
C ILE A 105 -2.00 25.43 6.94
N SER A 106 -2.92 25.50 5.96
CA SER A 106 -3.77 26.67 5.73
C SER A 106 -4.55 27.07 6.98
N ILE A 107 -5.15 26.08 7.66
CA ILE A 107 -5.89 26.31 8.91
C ILE A 107 -4.96 26.78 10.04
N TRP A 108 -3.82 26.12 10.25
CA TRP A 108 -2.90 26.46 11.35
C TRP A 108 -2.24 27.82 11.19
N LEU A 109 -1.93 28.23 9.95
CA LEU A 109 -1.33 29.53 9.66
C LEU A 109 -2.37 30.64 9.39
N ASN A 110 -3.66 30.30 9.36
CA ASN A 110 -4.74 31.22 8.96
C ASN A 110 -4.49 31.88 7.58
N LEU A 111 -4.06 31.07 6.62
CA LEU A 111 -3.74 31.49 5.25
C LEU A 111 -4.77 30.95 4.26
N PRO A 112 -5.03 31.66 3.14
CA PRO A 112 -5.96 31.18 2.12
C PRO A 112 -5.43 29.90 1.47
N LEU A 113 -6.34 28.94 1.22
CA LEU A 113 -6.08 27.75 0.43
C LEU A 113 -6.50 28.01 -1.02
N TYR A 114 -5.63 27.69 -1.96
CA TYR A 114 -5.85 27.83 -3.38
C TYR A 114 -5.77 26.47 -4.09
N PHE A 115 -6.32 26.43 -5.30
CA PHE A 115 -6.10 25.36 -6.26
C PHE A 115 -5.80 25.95 -7.64
N LEU A 116 -5.18 25.15 -8.52
CA LEU A 116 -5.05 25.48 -9.94
C LEU A 116 -6.21 24.85 -10.71
N ASP A 117 -6.91 25.65 -11.49
CA ASP A 117 -7.94 25.16 -12.41
C ASP A 117 -7.32 24.46 -13.64
N PRO A 118 -8.11 23.83 -14.54
CA PRO A 118 -7.59 23.18 -15.73
C PRO A 118 -6.85 24.11 -16.71
N GLN A 119 -7.07 25.43 -16.62
CA GLN A 119 -6.41 26.48 -17.39
C GLN A 119 -5.17 27.06 -16.68
N ASN A 120 -4.79 26.49 -15.53
CA ASN A 120 -3.70 26.91 -14.65
C ASN A 120 -3.93 28.27 -13.96
N ASN A 121 -5.17 28.73 -13.84
CA ASN A 121 -5.49 29.91 -13.03
C ASN A 121 -5.46 29.52 -11.54
N LEU A 122 -4.83 30.36 -10.72
CA LEU A 122 -4.84 30.21 -9.27
C LEU A 122 -6.14 30.77 -8.69
N LEU A 123 -6.97 29.90 -8.11
CA LEU A 123 -8.28 30.27 -7.58
C LEU A 123 -8.40 29.92 -6.09
N PRO A 124 -8.97 30.81 -5.25
CA PRO A 124 -9.14 30.53 -3.84
C PRO A 124 -10.25 29.48 -3.62
N MET A 125 -9.97 28.49 -2.77
CA MET A 125 -10.95 27.53 -2.29
C MET A 125 -11.87 28.19 -1.25
N SER A 126 -12.82 28.99 -1.72
CA SER A 126 -13.69 29.82 -0.88
C SER A 126 -15.18 29.48 -0.99
N ALA A 127 -15.54 28.57 -1.91
CA ALA A 127 -16.89 28.08 -2.17
C ALA A 127 -17.95 29.19 -2.15
N ALA A 128 -18.78 29.25 -1.09
CA ALA A 128 -19.90 30.18 -0.94
C ALA A 128 -19.55 31.49 -0.21
N SER A 129 -18.29 31.67 0.21
CA SER A 129 -17.82 32.87 0.90
C SER A 129 -16.89 33.67 0.00
N LYS A 130 -16.90 35.00 0.10
CA LYS A 130 -15.84 35.81 -0.50
C LYS A 130 -14.54 35.52 0.28
N PHE A 131 -13.59 34.85 -0.35
CA PHE A 131 -12.21 34.68 0.11
C PHE A 131 -12.07 34.05 1.52
N GLY A 132 -12.92 33.07 1.88
CA GLY A 132 -12.79 32.34 3.16
C GLY A 132 -13.47 32.99 4.37
N GLY A 133 -14.25 34.06 4.16
CA GLY A 133 -15.14 34.64 5.18
C GLY A 133 -14.42 35.44 6.28
N VAL A 134 -15.03 35.52 7.47
CA VAL A 134 -14.59 36.40 8.58
C VAL A 134 -13.14 36.15 8.99
N ARG A 135 -12.69 34.89 8.98
CA ARG A 135 -11.31 34.51 9.36
C ARG A 135 -10.26 35.10 8.42
N MET A 136 -10.65 35.46 7.20
CA MET A 136 -9.78 36.02 6.18
C MET A 136 -9.91 37.54 6.01
N LEU A 137 -10.81 38.21 6.73
CA LEU A 137 -11.03 39.67 6.60
C LEU A 137 -9.80 40.52 6.89
N LYS A 138 -8.90 40.03 7.74
CA LYS A 138 -7.65 40.71 8.10
C LYS A 138 -6.46 40.26 7.26
N HIS A 139 -6.63 39.29 6.36
CA HIS A 139 -5.56 38.85 5.47
C HIS A 139 -5.31 39.93 4.43
N ARG A 140 -4.11 40.53 4.48
CA ARG A 140 -3.72 41.66 3.61
C ARG A 140 -2.59 41.32 2.63
N SER A 141 -2.21 40.06 2.53
CA SER A 141 -0.97 39.70 1.83
C SER A 141 -1.19 39.50 0.33
N SER A 142 -0.77 40.50 -0.45
CA SER A 142 -0.33 40.32 -1.85
C SER A 142 1.18 40.07 -1.95
N LEU A 143 1.88 40.12 -0.81
CA LEU A 143 3.34 40.04 -0.67
C LEU A 143 3.72 38.66 -0.10
N GLY A 144 4.83 38.10 -0.58
CA GLY A 144 5.28 36.76 -0.22
C GLY A 144 5.05 35.72 -1.33
N ARG A 145 5.48 34.49 -1.06
CA ARG A 145 5.38 33.36 -2.00
C ARG A 145 4.22 32.44 -1.67
N LEU A 146 3.79 31.64 -2.64
CA LEU A 146 2.89 30.52 -2.35
C LEU A 146 3.66 29.39 -1.66
N LEU A 147 2.97 28.60 -0.84
CA LEU A 147 3.48 27.32 -0.34
C LEU A 147 2.73 26.18 -1.03
N VAL A 148 3.41 25.48 -1.93
CA VAL A 148 2.90 24.29 -2.61
C VAL A 148 3.19 23.06 -1.76
N VAL A 149 2.15 22.32 -1.38
CA VAL A 149 2.23 21.20 -0.44
C VAL A 149 1.81 19.90 -1.12
N ASP A 150 2.60 18.85 -0.93
CA ASP A 150 2.24 17.47 -1.27
C ASP A 150 2.30 16.57 -0.02
N ASP A 151 1.69 15.38 -0.07
CA ASP A 151 1.84 14.41 1.02
C ASP A 151 3.25 13.78 0.97
N THR A 152 3.67 13.33 -0.22
CA THR A 152 4.87 12.53 -0.39
C THR A 152 5.60 12.79 -1.71
N VAL A 153 6.92 13.01 -1.63
CA VAL A 153 7.80 13.03 -2.80
C VAL A 153 8.45 11.66 -3.00
N TYR A 154 7.92 10.86 -3.93
CA TYR A 154 8.54 9.59 -4.34
C TYR A 154 9.59 9.79 -5.44
N SER A 155 9.14 10.19 -6.64
CA SER A 155 10.00 10.54 -7.80
C SER A 155 10.07 12.06 -8.05
N GLY A 156 9.15 12.82 -7.44
CA GLY A 156 8.96 14.25 -7.65
C GLY A 156 8.27 14.63 -8.96
N THR A 157 7.71 13.65 -9.70
CA THR A 157 7.05 13.93 -11.00
C THR A 157 5.84 14.86 -10.85
N ALA A 158 5.00 14.65 -9.84
CA ALA A 158 3.84 15.49 -9.56
C ALA A 158 4.26 16.95 -9.30
N MET A 159 5.20 17.18 -8.38
CA MET A 159 5.75 18.52 -8.11
C MET A 159 6.38 19.17 -9.33
N LYS A 160 7.18 18.44 -10.12
CA LYS A 160 7.78 19.00 -11.36
C LYS A 160 6.72 19.44 -12.36
N ASN A 161 5.68 18.63 -12.54
CA ASN A 161 4.58 18.96 -13.45
C ASN A 161 3.75 20.12 -12.92
N PHE A 162 3.53 20.19 -11.61
CA PHE A 162 2.84 21.30 -10.96
C PHE A 162 3.62 22.61 -11.10
N LYS A 163 4.94 22.57 -10.85
CA LYS A 163 5.85 23.72 -10.99
C LYS A 163 5.85 24.31 -12.41
N LYS A 164 5.65 23.50 -13.45
CA LYS A 164 5.52 23.99 -14.84
C LYS A 164 4.22 24.75 -15.11
N LYS A 165 3.17 24.47 -14.33
CA LYS A 165 1.83 25.06 -14.49
C LYS A 165 1.65 26.30 -13.63
N LEU A 166 2.31 26.36 -12.47
CA LEU A 166 2.26 27.50 -11.58
C LEU A 166 3.11 28.65 -12.12
N LEU A 167 2.46 29.76 -12.48
CA LEU A 167 3.14 30.98 -12.97
C LEU A 167 3.69 31.85 -11.83
N GLU A 168 3.20 31.62 -10.62
CA GLU A 168 3.62 32.36 -9.44
C GLU A 168 4.83 31.73 -8.75
N ASP A 169 5.59 32.57 -8.06
CA ASP A 169 6.72 32.10 -7.29
C ASP A 169 6.28 31.38 -6.00
N ALA A 170 6.95 30.26 -5.69
CA ALA A 170 6.51 29.36 -4.65
C ALA A 170 7.65 28.62 -3.96
N TYR A 171 7.43 28.34 -2.67
CA TYR A 171 8.12 27.29 -1.94
C TYR A 171 7.39 25.96 -2.17
N PHE A 172 8.14 24.88 -2.32
CA PHE A 172 7.61 23.52 -2.45
C PHE A 172 7.94 22.73 -1.19
N CYS A 173 6.95 22.05 -0.63
CA CYS A 173 7.16 21.18 0.52
C CYS A 173 6.36 19.89 0.46
N SER A 174 6.79 18.88 1.20
CA SER A 174 6.02 17.66 1.43
C SER A 174 6.14 17.15 2.85
N VAL A 175 5.17 16.37 3.33
CA VAL A 175 5.30 15.75 4.65
C VAL A 175 6.42 14.69 4.62
N TYR A 176 6.41 13.85 3.58
CA TYR A 176 7.38 12.79 3.38
C TYR A 176 8.24 13.00 2.14
N CYS A 177 9.51 12.64 2.21
CA CYS A 177 10.41 12.66 1.06
C CYS A 177 11.21 11.37 0.97
N ARG A 178 11.22 10.71 -0.20
CA ARG A 178 12.08 9.54 -0.40
C ARG A 178 13.55 9.99 -0.36
N PRO A 179 14.44 9.37 0.45
CA PRO A 179 15.85 9.75 0.52
C PRO A 179 16.53 9.78 -0.84
N ALA A 180 16.29 8.75 -1.66
CA ALA A 180 16.87 8.60 -2.98
C ALA A 180 16.11 9.35 -4.11
N SER A 181 15.18 10.26 -3.79
CA SER A 181 14.53 11.10 -4.81
C SER A 181 15.54 12.10 -5.38
N LYS A 182 15.63 12.18 -6.71
CA LYS A 182 16.43 13.20 -7.41
C LYS A 182 15.84 14.61 -7.28
N PHE A 183 14.55 14.71 -7.02
CA PHE A 183 13.88 15.97 -6.74
C PHE A 183 13.69 16.08 -5.23
N LYS A 184 14.26 17.12 -4.63
CA LYS A 184 14.03 17.46 -3.23
C LYS A 184 13.21 18.75 -3.19
N PRO A 185 12.09 18.76 -2.44
CA PRO A 185 11.37 20.00 -2.18
C PRO A 185 12.22 20.94 -1.32
N ASP A 186 11.84 22.22 -1.23
CA ASP A 186 12.53 23.21 -0.40
C ASP A 186 12.47 22.81 1.09
N PHE A 187 11.35 22.22 1.53
CA PHE A 187 11.14 21.74 2.89
C PHE A 187 10.48 20.36 2.90
N TYR A 188 10.82 19.51 3.88
CA TYR A 188 10.07 18.28 4.12
C TYR A 188 10.08 17.88 5.59
N GLY A 189 8.99 17.29 6.07
CA GLY A 189 8.85 16.89 7.46
C GLY A 189 9.85 15.81 7.86
N ARG A 190 9.86 14.68 7.15
CA ARG A 190 10.87 13.64 7.34
C ARG A 190 11.15 12.84 6.08
N GLU A 191 12.26 12.12 6.10
CA GLU A 191 12.50 11.10 5.09
C GLU A 191 11.65 9.85 5.35
N LEU A 192 11.14 9.23 4.27
CA LEU A 192 10.40 7.98 4.31
C LEU A 192 11.01 7.00 3.30
N ASN A 193 11.50 5.86 3.77
CA ASN A 193 12.05 4.82 2.91
C ASN A 193 10.94 4.07 2.17
N PRO A 194 11.17 3.58 0.94
CA PRO A 194 10.23 2.68 0.28
C PRO A 194 10.15 1.34 1.03
N PRO A 195 8.99 0.66 1.02
CA PRO A 195 7.74 1.03 0.33
C PRO A 195 6.97 2.14 1.07
N HIS A 196 6.35 3.05 0.32
CA HIS A 196 5.43 4.04 0.90
C HIS A 196 4.05 3.43 1.03
N LEU A 197 3.79 2.76 2.15
CA LEU A 197 2.50 2.15 2.47
C LEU A 197 1.69 3.16 3.29
N LEU A 198 0.77 3.86 2.64
CA LEU A 198 0.08 5.02 3.21
C LEU A 198 -1.42 4.72 3.31
N GLU A 199 -2.04 4.93 4.46
CA GLU A 199 -3.43 4.57 4.73
C GLU A 199 -4.41 5.10 3.67
N TRP A 200 -4.27 6.37 3.27
CA TRP A 200 -5.17 7.04 2.31
C TRP A 200 -5.06 6.51 0.87
N ASN A 201 -4.06 5.69 0.56
CA ASN A 201 -3.91 5.09 -0.76
C ASN A 201 -3.54 3.60 -0.75
N LEU A 202 -3.53 2.93 0.41
CA LEU A 202 -2.99 1.57 0.57
C LEU A 202 -3.56 0.58 -0.45
N PHE A 203 -4.90 0.55 -0.57
CA PHE A 203 -5.60 -0.33 -1.49
C PHE A 203 -5.55 0.13 -2.95
N ASN A 204 -5.12 1.37 -3.21
CA ASN A 204 -5.00 1.95 -4.54
C ASN A 204 -3.54 2.28 -4.90
N CYS A 205 -2.57 1.61 -4.28
CA CYS A 205 -1.15 1.72 -4.61
C CYS A 205 -0.67 0.45 -5.33
N THR A 206 0.41 0.57 -6.10
CA THR A 206 0.96 -0.57 -6.85
C THR A 206 1.49 -1.69 -5.96
N TYR A 207 1.77 -1.41 -4.68
CA TYR A 207 2.26 -2.42 -3.74
C TYR A 207 1.21 -3.48 -3.41
N ILE A 208 -0.08 -3.21 -3.62
CA ILE A 208 -1.16 -4.18 -3.38
C ILE A 208 -1.00 -5.45 -4.23
N GLN A 209 -0.35 -5.36 -5.40
CA GLN A 209 -0.03 -6.52 -6.26
C GLN A 209 0.91 -7.53 -5.61
N SER A 210 1.62 -7.12 -4.56
CA SER A 210 2.49 -7.97 -3.76
C SER A 210 1.94 -8.25 -2.36
N ALA A 211 0.66 -7.94 -2.12
CA ALA A 211 -0.01 -8.10 -0.84
C ALA A 211 -0.96 -9.30 -0.82
N LEU A 212 -0.91 -10.08 0.25
CA LEU A 212 -2.04 -10.94 0.62
C LEU A 212 -3.03 -10.14 1.45
N LEU A 213 -4.32 -10.35 1.20
CA LEU A 213 -5.40 -9.70 1.93
C LEU A 213 -6.22 -10.74 2.69
N ASP A 214 -6.66 -10.40 3.90
CA ASP A 214 -7.86 -11.01 4.44
C ASP A 214 -9.10 -10.55 3.64
N PHE A 215 -10.21 -11.26 3.81
CA PHE A 215 -11.49 -10.95 3.18
C PHE A 215 -12.38 -10.14 4.11
N ASP A 216 -12.87 -10.78 5.17
CA ASP A 216 -13.77 -10.19 6.14
C ASP A 216 -13.00 -9.19 7.03
N GLY A 217 -13.62 -8.05 7.29
CA GLY A 217 -12.99 -6.90 7.94
C GLY A 217 -12.05 -6.08 7.03
N ILE A 218 -11.61 -6.60 5.88
CA ILE A 218 -10.78 -5.86 4.91
C ILE A 218 -11.56 -5.43 3.67
N LEU A 219 -12.20 -6.36 2.96
CA LEU A 219 -12.96 -6.07 1.74
C LEU A 219 -14.43 -5.78 2.03
N CYS A 220 -14.97 -6.38 3.09
CA CYS A 220 -16.33 -6.17 3.59
C CYS A 220 -16.35 -6.29 5.12
N PRO A 221 -17.44 -5.89 5.82
CA PRO A 221 -17.60 -6.14 7.24
C PRO A 221 -17.51 -7.63 7.61
N ASN A 222 -17.15 -7.90 8.88
CA ASN A 222 -17.21 -9.25 9.45
C ASN A 222 -18.64 -9.78 9.48
N VAL A 223 -18.78 -11.10 9.41
CA VAL A 223 -20.06 -11.79 9.60
C VAL A 223 -20.61 -11.50 11.01
N PRO A 224 -21.84 -11.01 11.15
CA PRO A 224 -22.48 -10.81 12.45
C PRO A 224 -22.63 -12.11 13.24
N PHE A 225 -22.41 -12.05 14.55
CA PHE A 225 -22.45 -13.24 15.42
C PHE A 225 -23.84 -13.87 15.50
N ASP A 226 -24.91 -13.08 15.36
CA ASP A 226 -26.31 -13.50 15.49
C ASP A 226 -26.83 -14.30 14.29
N ILE A 227 -26.06 -14.36 13.19
CA ILE A 227 -26.41 -15.14 12.00
C ILE A 227 -25.50 -16.36 11.77
N LEU A 228 -24.54 -16.63 12.66
CA LEU A 228 -23.57 -17.72 12.47
C LEU A 228 -24.21 -19.11 12.49
N ASP A 229 -25.24 -19.31 13.31
CA ASP A 229 -25.91 -20.60 13.49
C ASP A 229 -27.06 -20.81 12.47
N ASP A 230 -27.38 -19.80 11.65
CA ASP A 230 -28.45 -19.83 10.65
C ASP A 230 -27.83 -19.86 9.24
N GLU A 231 -27.73 -21.06 8.67
CA GLU A 231 -27.04 -21.31 7.40
C GLU A 231 -27.61 -20.48 6.23
N ASP A 232 -28.93 -20.27 6.19
CA ASP A 232 -29.58 -19.51 5.11
C ASP A 232 -29.24 -18.02 5.23
N LYS A 233 -29.32 -17.45 6.44
CA LYS A 233 -28.91 -16.06 6.68
C LYS A 233 -27.41 -15.87 6.46
N HIS A 234 -26.60 -16.84 6.86
CA HIS A 234 -25.16 -16.79 6.67
C HIS A 234 -24.80 -16.76 5.18
N ARG A 235 -25.40 -17.63 4.36
CA ARG A 235 -25.20 -17.63 2.90
C ARG A 235 -25.66 -16.34 2.24
N ASP A 236 -26.83 -15.82 2.63
CA ASP A 236 -27.33 -14.54 2.13
C ASP A 236 -26.35 -13.40 2.45
N TRP A 237 -25.85 -13.35 3.69
CA TRP A 237 -24.84 -12.37 4.08
C TRP A 237 -23.58 -12.48 3.22
N LEU A 238 -23.01 -13.67 3.05
CA LEU A 238 -21.79 -13.86 2.24
C LEU A 238 -21.99 -13.42 0.78
N ALA A 239 -23.19 -13.60 0.23
CA ALA A 239 -23.53 -13.23 -1.15
C ALA A 239 -23.83 -11.74 -1.34
N ASN A 240 -24.33 -11.07 -0.30
CA ASN A 240 -24.94 -9.74 -0.42
C ASN A 240 -24.32 -8.65 0.47
N VAL A 241 -23.35 -8.99 1.32
CA VAL A 241 -22.66 -8.01 2.18
C VAL A 241 -22.09 -6.87 1.34
N THR A 242 -22.30 -5.63 1.80
CA THR A 242 -21.81 -4.44 1.11
C THR A 242 -20.29 -4.30 1.30
N PRO A 243 -19.50 -4.05 0.24
CA PRO A 243 -18.06 -3.89 0.36
C PRO A 243 -17.68 -2.58 1.07
N PHE A 244 -16.48 -2.55 1.64
CA PHE A 244 -15.79 -1.30 1.94
C PHE A 244 -15.24 -0.71 0.64
N TYR A 245 -16.04 0.13 -0.03
CA TYR A 245 -15.67 0.72 -1.34
C TYR A 245 -14.29 1.40 -1.38
N HIS A 246 -13.82 1.96 -0.27
CA HIS A 246 -12.50 2.59 -0.16
C HIS A 246 -11.34 1.59 -0.02
N ARG A 247 -11.62 0.32 0.24
CA ARG A 247 -10.65 -0.78 0.37
C ARG A 247 -10.62 -1.71 -0.85
N ILE A 248 -11.49 -1.51 -1.84
CA ILE A 248 -11.51 -2.30 -3.07
C ILE A 248 -10.29 -1.97 -3.95
N PRO A 249 -9.36 -2.92 -4.17
CA PRO A 249 -8.20 -2.66 -5.00
C PRO A 249 -8.57 -2.43 -6.46
N ARG A 250 -7.99 -1.40 -7.09
CA ARG A 250 -8.17 -1.13 -8.53
C ARG A 250 -7.20 -1.89 -9.43
N VAL A 251 -6.20 -2.53 -8.84
CA VAL A 251 -5.25 -3.40 -9.51
C VAL A 251 -5.25 -4.75 -8.80
N PRO A 252 -4.85 -5.84 -9.46
CA PRO A 252 -4.87 -7.16 -8.83
C PRO A 252 -4.09 -7.19 -7.53
N CYS A 253 -4.64 -7.80 -6.48
CA CYS A 253 -3.84 -8.16 -5.31
C CYS A 253 -3.12 -9.50 -5.56
N LYS A 254 -2.09 -9.80 -4.76
CA LYS A 254 -1.35 -11.07 -4.91
C LYS A 254 -2.27 -12.27 -4.68
N GLY A 255 -3.12 -12.17 -3.67
CA GLY A 255 -4.08 -13.20 -3.32
C GLY A 255 -4.89 -12.79 -2.09
N ILE A 256 -5.91 -13.58 -1.82
CA ILE A 256 -6.78 -13.47 -0.65
C ILE A 256 -6.61 -14.73 0.16
N VAL A 257 -6.35 -14.60 1.46
CA VAL A 257 -6.28 -15.71 2.41
C VAL A 257 -7.25 -15.42 3.53
N THR A 258 -8.36 -16.17 3.53
CA THR A 258 -9.51 -15.92 4.40
C THR A 258 -9.81 -17.10 5.31
N ALA A 259 -10.50 -16.80 6.40
CA ALA A 259 -11.05 -17.80 7.31
C ALA A 259 -12.44 -18.32 6.92
N ARG A 260 -13.01 -17.85 5.81
CA ARG A 260 -14.22 -18.47 5.23
C ARG A 260 -13.94 -19.92 4.88
N PHE A 261 -14.91 -20.80 5.09
CA PHE A 261 -14.79 -22.22 4.76
C PHE A 261 -14.91 -22.50 3.25
N GLU A 262 -14.24 -23.56 2.79
CA GLU A 262 -14.24 -24.02 1.38
C GLU A 262 -15.65 -24.27 0.81
N ARG A 263 -16.59 -24.77 1.61
CA ARG A 263 -18.01 -24.91 1.20
C ARG A 263 -18.67 -23.62 0.71
N TYR A 264 -18.11 -22.44 1.02
CA TYR A 264 -18.59 -21.13 0.58
C TYR A 264 -17.80 -20.54 -0.59
N ARG A 265 -16.90 -21.31 -1.22
CA ARG A 265 -16.05 -20.83 -2.31
C ARG A 265 -16.84 -20.19 -3.45
N SER A 266 -17.84 -20.88 -3.99
CA SER A 266 -18.61 -20.36 -5.12
C SER A 266 -19.28 -19.02 -4.82
N ILE A 267 -19.89 -18.87 -3.64
CA ILE A 267 -20.53 -17.61 -3.21
C ILE A 267 -19.47 -16.51 -3.04
N THR A 268 -18.32 -16.86 -2.49
CA THR A 268 -17.21 -15.93 -2.26
C THR A 268 -16.61 -15.43 -3.58
N GLU A 269 -16.38 -16.32 -4.54
CA GLU A 269 -15.85 -15.98 -5.87
C GLU A 269 -16.84 -15.14 -6.68
N GLU A 270 -18.14 -15.46 -6.61
CA GLU A 270 -19.20 -14.66 -7.24
C GLU A 270 -19.25 -13.24 -6.66
N TRP A 271 -19.12 -13.10 -5.33
CA TRP A 271 -19.04 -11.79 -4.67
C TRP A 271 -17.82 -10.99 -5.15
N LEU A 272 -16.64 -11.62 -5.18
CA LEU A 272 -15.41 -10.97 -5.67
C LEU A 272 -15.56 -10.49 -7.13
N HIS A 273 -16.15 -11.33 -7.99
CA HIS A 273 -16.42 -10.99 -9.38
C HIS A 273 -17.42 -9.83 -9.51
N LYS A 274 -18.55 -9.89 -8.79
CA LYS A 274 -19.59 -8.85 -8.74
C LYS A 274 -19.02 -7.48 -8.37
N HIS A 275 -18.02 -7.43 -7.49
CA HIS A 275 -17.39 -6.20 -7.03
C HIS A 275 -16.09 -5.84 -7.79
N GLY A 276 -15.76 -6.57 -8.86
CA GLY A 276 -14.61 -6.28 -9.72
C GLY A 276 -13.25 -6.48 -9.06
N ILE A 277 -13.17 -7.32 -8.04
CA ILE A 277 -11.94 -7.56 -7.27
C ILE A 277 -11.09 -8.59 -8.02
N GLN A 278 -9.91 -8.16 -8.45
CA GLN A 278 -8.94 -9.01 -9.12
C GLN A 278 -7.91 -9.52 -8.11
N TYR A 279 -7.65 -10.83 -8.12
CA TYR A 279 -6.76 -11.49 -7.19
C TYR A 279 -6.01 -12.64 -7.88
N GLY A 280 -4.79 -12.93 -7.43
CA GLY A 280 -3.99 -14.03 -7.99
C GLY A 280 -4.41 -15.42 -7.49
N SER A 281 -4.75 -15.55 -6.21
CA SER A 281 -5.21 -16.81 -5.61
C SER A 281 -6.25 -16.54 -4.51
N LEU A 282 -7.18 -17.46 -4.32
CA LEU A 282 -8.12 -17.48 -3.19
C LEU A 282 -7.91 -18.73 -2.35
N THR A 283 -7.36 -18.54 -1.15
CA THR A 283 -7.11 -19.59 -0.18
C THR A 283 -8.14 -19.48 0.95
N MET A 284 -8.91 -20.54 1.15
CA MET A 284 -10.02 -20.60 2.11
C MET A 284 -9.79 -21.74 3.11
N LEU A 285 -10.39 -21.62 4.29
CA LEU A 285 -10.21 -22.60 5.36
C LEU A 285 -10.87 -23.94 4.98
N PRO A 286 -10.19 -25.09 5.10
CA PRO A 286 -10.82 -26.39 4.87
C PRO A 286 -11.97 -26.64 5.84
N ASP A 287 -13.05 -27.27 5.36
CA ASP A 287 -14.24 -27.57 6.15
C ASP A 287 -13.92 -28.46 7.36
N GLU A 288 -12.91 -29.33 7.26
CA GLU A 288 -12.48 -30.24 8.33
C GLU A 288 -11.86 -29.51 9.52
N MET A 289 -11.48 -28.24 9.36
CA MET A 289 -10.92 -27.41 10.43
C MET A 289 -11.99 -26.70 11.26
N GLU A 290 -13.28 -26.90 10.97
CA GLU A 290 -14.39 -26.22 11.65
C GLU A 290 -14.40 -26.45 13.16
N GLU A 291 -14.28 -27.69 13.62
CA GLU A 291 -14.27 -28.00 15.07
C GLU A 291 -13.11 -27.28 15.79
N GLN A 292 -11.94 -27.22 15.15
CA GLN A 292 -10.77 -26.53 15.71
C GLN A 292 -10.98 -25.01 15.72
N ARG A 293 -11.52 -24.46 14.62
CA ARG A 293 -11.81 -23.02 14.48
C ARG A 293 -12.84 -22.53 15.49
N LEU A 294 -13.84 -23.36 15.84
CA LEU A 294 -14.82 -23.06 16.88
C LEU A 294 -14.21 -23.06 18.29
N LYS A 295 -13.20 -23.92 18.55
CA LYS A 295 -12.50 -23.97 19.84
C LYS A 295 -11.58 -22.78 20.07
N ASP A 296 -10.79 -22.41 19.07
CA ASP A 296 -9.92 -21.24 19.12
C ASP A 296 -9.85 -20.61 17.73
N HIS A 297 -10.76 -19.67 17.52
CA HIS A 297 -10.83 -18.90 16.29
C HIS A 297 -9.44 -18.30 15.99
N VAL A 298 -9.01 -17.34 16.80
CA VAL A 298 -7.82 -16.51 16.52
C VAL A 298 -6.59 -17.37 16.23
N GLU A 299 -6.37 -18.48 16.93
CA GLU A 299 -5.20 -19.33 16.70
C GLU A 299 -5.26 -20.07 15.38
N VAL A 300 -6.42 -20.65 15.06
CA VAL A 300 -6.58 -21.46 13.85
C VAL A 300 -6.42 -20.61 12.59
N SER A 301 -7.08 -19.45 12.50
CA SER A 301 -6.92 -18.62 11.29
C SER A 301 -5.61 -17.88 11.22
N SER A 302 -5.09 -17.35 12.33
CA SER A 302 -3.76 -16.72 12.28
C SER A 302 -2.67 -17.73 11.89
N SER A 303 -2.77 -19.00 12.33
CA SER A 303 -1.85 -20.06 11.91
C SER A 303 -2.01 -20.43 10.44
N TYR A 304 -3.24 -20.57 9.97
CA TYR A 304 -3.55 -20.88 8.58
C TYR A 304 -3.07 -19.77 7.63
N LYS A 305 -3.44 -18.52 7.93
CA LYS A 305 -2.99 -17.32 7.20
C LYS A 305 -1.47 -17.18 7.23
N ALA A 306 -0.82 -17.39 8.38
CA ALA A 306 0.63 -17.31 8.49
C ALA A 306 1.35 -18.36 7.64
N LYS A 307 0.86 -19.61 7.64
CA LYS A 307 1.42 -20.69 6.81
C LYS A 307 1.41 -20.29 5.33
N HIS A 308 0.26 -19.89 4.80
CA HIS A 308 0.15 -19.48 3.40
C HIS A 308 0.93 -18.20 3.09
N PHE A 309 1.04 -17.29 4.06
CA PHE A 309 1.88 -16.12 3.89
C PHE A 309 3.37 -16.47 3.81
N ILE A 310 3.86 -17.44 4.60
CA ILE A 310 5.23 -17.95 4.53
C ILE A 310 5.51 -18.60 3.17
N GLU A 311 4.59 -19.44 2.70
CA GLU A 311 4.70 -20.18 1.43
C GLU A 311 4.62 -19.25 0.21
N SER A 312 3.95 -18.10 0.33
CA SER A 312 3.87 -17.10 -0.73
C SER A 312 5.14 -16.24 -0.87
N ASP A 313 5.37 -15.74 -2.08
CA ASP A 313 6.31 -14.65 -2.37
C ASP A 313 5.72 -13.25 -2.13
N ALA A 314 4.58 -13.14 -1.45
CA ALA A 314 4.01 -11.86 -1.06
C ALA A 314 4.94 -11.12 -0.08
N ASN A 315 4.97 -9.79 -0.22
CA ASN A 315 5.83 -8.90 0.54
C ASN A 315 5.22 -8.51 1.89
N PHE A 316 3.89 -8.37 1.95
CA PHE A 316 3.16 -8.04 3.18
C PHE A 316 1.75 -8.64 3.18
N PHE A 317 1.15 -8.71 4.36
CA PHE A 317 -0.22 -9.15 4.56
C PHE A 317 -1.06 -8.01 5.14
N ILE A 318 -2.32 -7.86 4.72
CA ILE A 318 -3.28 -6.93 5.33
C ILE A 318 -4.33 -7.75 6.07
N GLU A 319 -4.33 -7.63 7.39
CA GLU A 319 -5.21 -8.36 8.32
C GLU A 319 -6.17 -7.37 9.00
N SER A 320 -7.43 -7.76 9.23
CA SER A 320 -8.42 -6.87 9.85
C SER A 320 -8.34 -6.86 11.37
N GLU A 321 -8.01 -8.00 11.98
CA GLU A 321 -8.04 -8.17 13.43
C GLU A 321 -6.63 -8.06 14.05
N VAL A 322 -6.49 -7.20 15.06
CA VAL A 322 -5.20 -6.95 15.75
C VAL A 322 -4.65 -8.25 16.34
N ALA A 323 -5.49 -9.06 16.96
CA ALA A 323 -5.06 -10.31 17.58
C ALA A 323 -4.53 -11.33 16.54
N GLU A 324 -5.19 -11.46 15.38
CA GLU A 324 -4.69 -12.31 14.29
C GLU A 324 -3.43 -11.71 13.67
N ALA A 325 -3.38 -10.40 13.43
CA ALA A 325 -2.26 -9.71 12.81
C ALA A 325 -0.96 -9.89 13.61
N VAL A 326 -1.01 -9.72 14.94
CA VAL A 326 0.13 -9.92 15.83
C VAL A 326 0.65 -11.36 15.76
N ARG A 327 -0.25 -12.35 15.74
CA ARG A 327 0.12 -13.77 15.63
C ARG A 327 0.69 -14.10 14.26
N ILE A 328 0.12 -13.56 13.18
CA ILE A 328 0.64 -13.74 11.82
C ILE A 328 2.05 -13.14 11.71
N ARG A 329 2.30 -11.93 12.24
CA ARG A 329 3.66 -11.33 12.29
C ARG A 329 4.64 -12.25 13.01
N LYS A 330 4.27 -12.71 14.21
CA LYS A 330 5.12 -13.57 15.04
C LYS A 330 5.47 -14.88 14.35
N LYS A 331 4.48 -15.54 13.73
CA LYS A 331 4.65 -16.84 13.07
C LYS A 331 5.38 -16.73 11.73
N SER A 332 5.06 -15.72 10.93
CA SER A 332 5.63 -15.56 9.58
C SER A 332 6.98 -14.86 9.55
N GLY A 333 7.30 -14.05 10.58
CA GLY A 333 8.45 -13.15 10.56
C GLY A 333 8.38 -12.11 9.43
N LYS A 334 7.20 -11.90 8.84
CA LYS A 334 6.96 -10.99 7.72
C LYS A 334 6.12 -9.78 8.15
N PHE A 335 6.12 -8.76 7.29
CA PHE A 335 5.38 -7.53 7.53
C PHE A 335 3.86 -7.75 7.40
N VAL A 336 3.10 -7.36 8.42
CA VAL A 336 1.63 -7.45 8.42
C VAL A 336 1.07 -6.11 8.88
N ILE A 337 0.21 -5.53 8.05
CA ILE A 337 -0.53 -4.31 8.35
C ILE A 337 -1.89 -4.71 8.94
N CYS A 338 -2.26 -4.08 10.03
CA CYS A 338 -3.63 -4.07 10.52
C CYS A 338 -4.14 -2.62 10.50
N PRO A 339 -5.09 -2.26 9.60
CA PRO A 339 -5.60 -0.88 9.53
C PRO A 339 -6.26 -0.39 10.82
N GLU A 340 -6.77 -1.30 11.65
CA GLU A 340 -7.43 -1.00 12.92
C GLU A 340 -6.44 -0.95 14.10
N GLU A 341 -5.18 -1.34 13.90
CA GLU A 341 -4.15 -1.22 14.93
C GLU A 341 -3.85 0.27 15.15
N LYS A 342 -4.17 0.75 16.36
CA LYS A 342 -3.90 2.14 16.73
C LYS A 342 -2.40 2.39 16.75
N ASP A 343 -2.00 3.59 16.33
CA ASP A 343 -0.65 4.07 16.57
C ASP A 343 -0.37 3.98 18.08
N GLY A 344 0.68 3.24 18.46
CA GLY A 344 1.15 3.12 19.84
C GLY A 344 1.71 4.42 20.40
#